data_AF-A0A069DIB9-F1
#
_entry.id   AF-A0A069DIB9-F1
#
_cell.length_a   1.000
_cell.length_b   1.000
_cell.length_c   1.000
_cell.angle_alpha   90.00
_cell.angle_beta   90.00
_cell.angle_gamma   90.00
#
_symmetry.space_group_name_H-M   'P 1'
#
loop_
_entity.id
_entity.type
_entity.pdbx_description
1 polymer ?
#
loop_
_entity_poly.entity_id
_entity_poly.type
_entity_poly.pdbx_seq_one_letter_code
_entity_poly.pdbx_strand_id
1 'polypeptide(L)'
;MRTPKIGSRWQHYKGGLYVISDIGIDASRHEDGKAIWYYREDEPDQKYYRPILEWHNPIEHEGEVVPRFRELEKGGSTLGAIDGLFAKGIKGKGRTYRRPRV
;
A
#
# COMPACT_ATOMS: atom_id res chain seq x y z
N MET A 1 -16.11 -1.99 1.94
CA MET A 1 -14.78 -1.38 1.77
C MET A 1 -13.99 -1.57 3.06
N ARG A 2 -12.71 -1.95 2.98
CA ARG A 2 -11.86 -2.15 4.16
C ARG A 2 -11.21 -0.81 4.53
N THR A 3 -11.43 -0.33 5.74
CA THR A 3 -10.72 0.84 6.27
C THR A 3 -9.22 0.57 6.30
N PRO A 4 -8.37 1.45 5.75
CA PRO A 4 -6.93 1.35 5.89
C PRO A 4 -6.51 1.26 7.37
N LYS A 5 -5.30 0.79 7.64
CA LYS A 5 -4.77 0.75 9.01
C LYS A 5 -3.79 1.89 9.20
N ILE A 6 -3.79 2.53 10.37
CA ILE A 6 -2.73 3.48 10.71
C ILE A 6 -1.37 2.76 10.63
N GLY A 7 -0.41 3.41 9.98
CA GLY A 7 0.92 2.86 9.68
C GLY A 7 0.95 1.83 8.55
N SER A 8 -0.15 1.62 7.81
CA SER A 8 -0.11 0.85 6.55
C SER A 8 0.51 1.68 5.43
N ARG A 9 1.25 1.02 4.53
CA ARG A 9 1.92 1.64 3.38
C ARG A 9 1.08 1.43 2.14
N TRP A 10 1.02 2.45 1.30
CA TRP A 10 0.20 2.46 0.10
C TRP A 10 0.97 3.08 -1.05
N GLN A 11 0.81 2.52 -2.25
CA GLN A 11 1.35 3.09 -3.47
C GLN A 11 0.25 3.81 -4.24
N HIS A 12 0.46 5.09 -4.52
CA HIS A 12 -0.40 5.86 -5.41
C HIS A 12 -0.17 5.44 -6.85
N TYR A 13 -1.20 5.53 -7.69
CA TYR A 13 -1.09 5.17 -9.12
C TYR A 13 0.04 5.91 -9.87
N LYS A 14 0.40 7.12 -9.42
CA LYS A 14 1.55 7.89 -9.96
C LYS A 14 2.92 7.42 -9.46
N GLY A 15 2.99 6.32 -8.70
CA GLY A 15 4.24 5.72 -8.20
C GLY A 15 4.66 6.12 -6.79
N GLY A 16 4.15 7.23 -6.24
CA GLY A 16 4.53 7.71 -4.89
C GLY A 16 4.11 6.76 -3.76
N LEU A 17 4.94 6.66 -2.72
CA LEU A 17 4.68 5.87 -1.52
C LEU A 17 4.14 6.74 -0.40
N TYR A 18 3.05 6.27 0.21
CA TYR A 18 2.33 6.99 1.25
C TYR A 18 2.07 6.10 2.45
N VAL A 19 2.03 6.72 3.63
CA VAL A 19 1.76 6.04 4.90
C VAL A 19 0.55 6.70 5.55
N ILE A 20 -0.38 5.87 6.02
CA ILE A 20 -1.54 6.36 6.77
C ILE A 20 -1.10 6.80 8.16
N SER A 21 -1.32 8.06 8.50
CA SER A 21 -1.03 8.58 9.85
C SER A 21 -2.23 8.52 10.77
N ASP A 22 -3.43 8.78 10.26
CA ASP A 22 -4.64 8.82 11.07
C ASP A 22 -5.91 8.55 10.24
N ILE A 23 -6.98 8.13 10.91
CA ILE A 23 -8.29 7.87 10.30
C ILE A 23 -9.36 8.37 11.26
N GLY A 24 -10.14 9.33 10.79
CA GLY A 24 -11.08 10.06 11.64
C GLY A 24 -12.38 10.37 10.92
N ILE A 25 -13.30 10.97 11.67
CA ILE A 25 -14.53 11.54 11.13
C ILE A 25 -14.29 13.04 10.92
N ASP A 26 -14.36 13.49 9.68
CA ASP A 26 -14.46 14.87 9.28
C ASP A 26 -15.92 15.33 9.33
N ALA A 27 -16.29 15.95 10.44
CA ALA A 27 -17.61 16.51 10.67
C ALA A 27 -17.91 17.73 9.77
N SER A 28 -16.94 18.26 9.01
CA SER A 28 -17.15 19.38 8.10
C SER A 28 -17.71 18.96 6.73
N ARG A 29 -17.78 17.65 6.44
CA ARG A 29 -18.31 17.12 5.17
C ARG A 29 -19.50 16.19 5.42
N HIS A 30 -20.60 16.43 4.70
CA HIS A 30 -21.93 15.88 4.93
C HIS A 30 -22.12 14.40 4.51
N GLU A 31 -21.16 13.76 3.86
CA GLU A 31 -21.27 12.36 3.40
C GLU A 31 -20.33 11.43 4.17
N ASP A 32 -20.93 10.60 5.05
CA ASP A 32 -20.37 9.47 5.81
C ASP A 32 -19.07 9.70 6.62
N GLY A 33 -18.58 10.93 6.63
CA GLY A 33 -17.64 11.54 7.57
C GLY A 33 -16.24 10.94 7.60
N LYS A 34 -15.97 9.73 7.13
CA LYS A 34 -14.66 9.13 7.33
C LYS A 34 -13.62 9.66 6.35
N ALA A 35 -12.50 10.10 6.89
CA ALA A 35 -11.36 10.59 6.14
C ALA A 35 -10.04 9.98 6.64
N ILE A 36 -9.07 9.99 5.75
CA ILE A 36 -7.74 9.44 5.92
C ILE A 36 -6.74 10.60 5.88
N TRP A 37 -5.90 10.67 6.90
CA TRP A 37 -4.71 11.50 6.91
C TRP A 37 -3.51 10.62 6.61
N TYR A 38 -2.66 11.10 5.72
CA TYR A 38 -1.53 10.34 5.21
C TYR A 38 -0.40 11.28 4.83
N TYR A 39 0.82 10.78 4.80
CA TYR A 39 2.00 11.53 4.35
C TYR A 39 2.76 10.71 3.32
N ARG A 40 3.61 11.38 2.55
CA ARG A 40 4.50 10.71 1.61
C ARG A 40 5.74 10.22 2.35
N GLU A 41 6.19 8.99 2.09
CA GLU A 41 7.24 8.36 2.90
C GLU A 41 8.57 9.13 2.92
N ASP A 42 8.92 9.79 1.82
CA ASP A 42 10.09 10.66 1.67
C ASP A 42 9.85 12.12 2.13
N GLU A 43 8.61 12.49 2.46
CA GLU A 43 8.23 13.84 2.93
C GLU A 43 7.27 13.74 4.15
N PRO A 44 7.73 13.19 5.29
CA PRO A 44 6.86 12.83 6.41
C PRO A 44 6.19 14.02 7.11
N ASP A 45 6.78 15.21 6.99
CA ASP A 45 6.23 16.44 7.56
C ASP A 45 5.05 16.99 6.75
N GLN A 46 4.90 16.57 5.48
CA GLN A 46 3.79 16.99 4.64
C GLN A 46 2.62 16.02 4.76
N LYS A 47 1.61 16.44 5.51
CA LYS A 47 0.36 15.69 5.70
C LYS A 47 -0.68 16.08 4.65
N TYR A 48 -1.30 15.07 4.08
CA TYR A 48 -2.41 15.15 3.16
C TYR A 48 -3.66 14.55 3.80
N TYR A 49 -4.80 14.88 3.20
CA TYR A 49 -6.12 14.50 3.64
C TYR A 49 -6.95 14.02 2.46
N ARG A 50 -7.76 12.97 2.65
CA ARG A 50 -8.72 12.51 1.64
C ARG A 50 -9.91 11.76 2.27
N PRO A 51 -11.16 11.97 1.80
CA PRO A 51 -12.29 11.12 2.17
C PRO A 51 -12.05 9.64 1.85
N ILE A 52 -12.55 8.74 2.69
CA ILE A 52 -12.32 7.30 2.53
C ILE A 52 -12.89 6.75 1.21
N LEU A 53 -14.01 7.30 0.75
CA LEU A 53 -14.61 6.91 -0.53
C LEU A 53 -13.68 7.30 -1.68
N GLU A 54 -13.20 8.55 -1.69
CA GLU A 54 -12.24 9.01 -2.70
C GLU A 54 -10.89 8.28 -2.66
N TRP A 55 -10.48 7.78 -1.49
CA TRP A 55 -9.28 6.97 -1.34
C TRP A 55 -9.38 5.65 -2.12
N HIS A 56 -10.55 5.01 -2.07
CA HIS A 56 -10.81 3.74 -2.76
C HIS A 56 -11.34 3.90 -4.18
N ASN A 57 -11.74 5.12 -4.58
CA ASN A 57 -12.25 5.36 -5.92
C ASN A 57 -11.20 4.97 -6.98
N PRO A 58 -11.55 4.06 -7.92
CA PRO A 58 -10.69 3.78 -9.05
C PRO A 58 -10.61 5.02 -9.94
N ILE A 59 -9.55 5.08 -10.74
CA ILE A 59 -9.28 6.19 -11.65
C ILE A 59 -8.94 5.66 -13.04
N GLU A 60 -9.26 6.43 -14.07
CA GLU A 60 -8.75 6.16 -15.40
C GLU A 60 -7.32 6.69 -15.52
N HIS A 61 -6.39 5.82 -15.90
CA HIS A 61 -5.00 6.13 -16.13
C HIS A 61 -4.52 5.35 -17.36
N GLU A 62 -4.04 6.07 -18.37
CA GLU A 62 -3.52 5.47 -19.62
C GLU A 62 -4.52 4.53 -20.34
N GLY A 63 -5.82 4.83 -20.23
CA GLY A 63 -6.89 4.02 -20.84
C GLY A 63 -7.32 2.82 -20.01
N GLU A 64 -6.73 2.60 -18.82
CA GLU A 64 -7.11 1.55 -17.89
C GLU A 64 -7.71 2.10 -16.60
N VAL A 65 -8.64 1.36 -16.01
CA VAL A 65 -9.23 1.69 -14.69
C VAL A 65 -8.42 1.02 -13.61
N VAL A 66 -7.64 1.81 -12.86
CA VAL A 66 -6.72 1.34 -11.82
C VAL A 66 -7.10 1.87 -10.44
N PRO A 67 -6.75 1.18 -9.33
CA PRO A 67 -6.96 1.73 -8.00
C PRO A 67 -6.10 2.98 -7.80
N ARG A 68 -6.68 4.03 -7.22
CA ARG A 68 -5.93 5.26 -6.89
C ARG A 68 -4.77 4.96 -5.93
N PHE A 69 -5.02 4.14 -4.91
CA PHE A 69 -4.04 3.68 -3.95
C PHE A 69 -4.10 2.16 -3.80
N ARG A 70 -2.94 1.50 -3.84
CA ARG A 70 -2.77 0.06 -3.61
C ARG A 70 -2.10 -0.18 -2.26
N GLU A 71 -2.71 -0.95 -1.37
CA GLU A 71 -2.10 -1.35 -0.08
C GLU A 71 -0.87 -2.21 -0.37
N LEU A 72 0.26 -1.86 0.24
CA LEU A 72 1.47 -2.67 0.23
C LEU A 72 1.47 -3.51 1.50
N GLU A 73 1.64 -4.82 1.36
CA GLU A 73 1.75 -5.69 2.53
C GLU A 73 2.92 -5.19 3.41
N LYS A 74 2.67 -5.01 4.71
CA LYS A 74 3.76 -4.83 5.67
C LYS A 74 4.62 -6.08 5.56
N GLY A 75 5.83 -5.93 5.04
CA GLY A 75 6.81 -6.99 4.99
C GLY A 75 6.97 -7.58 6.39
N GLY A 76 6.31 -8.70 6.64
CA GLY A 76 6.86 -9.68 7.55
C GLY A 76 8.19 -10.09 6.93
N SER A 77 9.26 -10.03 7.72
CA SER A 77 10.55 -10.59 7.34
C SER A 77 10.37 -12.09 7.10
N THR A 78 10.02 -12.47 5.88
CA THR A 78 10.25 -13.80 5.34
C THR A 78 11.06 -13.62 4.08
N LEU A 79 12.38 -13.76 4.25
CA LEU A 79 13.23 -14.40 3.24
C LEU A 79 12.41 -15.51 2.55
N GLY A 80 12.06 -15.30 1.28
CA GLY A 80 11.48 -16.33 0.43
C GLY A 80 10.08 -16.00 -0.11
N ALA A 81 9.99 -15.05 -1.05
CA ALA A 81 9.05 -15.09 -2.18
C ALA A 81 9.28 -13.88 -3.11
N ILE A 82 10.50 -13.70 -3.59
CA ILE A 82 10.71 -13.01 -4.87
C ILE A 82 10.91 -14.07 -5.94
N ASP A 83 9.83 -14.77 -6.30
CA ASP A 83 9.75 -15.43 -7.60
C ASP A 83 8.32 -15.85 -7.85
N GLY A 84 7.72 -15.28 -8.88
CA GLY A 84 6.45 -15.82 -9.36
C GLY A 84 5.49 -14.83 -9.98
N LEU A 85 5.94 -13.77 -10.67
CA LEU A 85 5.11 -13.22 -11.75
C LEU A 85 5.84 -12.36 -12.79
N PHE A 86 7.14 -12.52 -13.02
CA PHE A 86 7.82 -11.99 -14.22
C PHE A 86 9.15 -12.72 -14.46
N ALA A 87 9.11 -14.00 -14.84
CA ALA A 87 10.26 -14.64 -15.50
C ALA A 87 9.82 -15.90 -16.25
N LYS A 88 9.65 -15.76 -17.57
CA LYS A 88 9.80 -16.89 -18.49
C LYS A 88 11.16 -17.53 -18.25
N GLY A 89 11.16 -18.76 -17.73
CA GLY A 89 12.25 -19.73 -17.85
C GLY A 89 13.53 -19.43 -17.08
N ILE A 90 13.88 -20.29 -16.13
CA ILE A 90 15.21 -20.90 -15.95
C ILE A 90 15.05 -22.04 -14.93
N LYS A 91 15.45 -23.26 -15.32
CA LYS A 91 15.58 -24.43 -14.44
C LYS A 91 16.74 -24.22 -13.47
N GLY A 92 16.55 -24.40 -12.17
CA GLY A 92 17.66 -24.37 -11.20
C GLY A 92 17.33 -25.04 -9.86
N LYS A 93 18.10 -26.09 -9.53
CA LYS A 93 18.02 -26.95 -8.33
C LYS A 93 18.00 -26.17 -7.00
N GLY A 94 17.09 -26.53 -6.10
CA GLY A 94 17.02 -26.04 -4.73
C GLY A 94 18.20 -26.49 -3.86
N ARG A 95 18.65 -25.60 -2.96
CA ARG A 95 19.52 -25.92 -1.81
C ARG A 95 18.82 -25.50 -0.52
N THR A 96 18.63 -26.46 0.37
CA THR A 96 18.16 -26.28 1.75
C THR A 96 19.30 -25.81 2.65
N TYR A 97 19.10 -24.73 3.40
CA TYR A 97 20.03 -24.26 4.43
C TYR A 97 19.68 -24.88 5.79
N ARG A 98 20.63 -25.59 6.41
CA ARG A 98 20.57 -26.01 7.82
C ARG A 98 20.99 -24.84 8.72
N ARG A 99 20.21 -24.55 9.77
CA ARG A 99 20.59 -23.63 10.86
C ARG A 99 21.71 -24.24 11.73
N PRO A 100 22.65 -23.44 12.26
CA PRO A 100 23.59 -23.91 13.26
C PRO A 100 22.91 -23.99 14.64
N ARG A 101 23.19 -25.06 15.38
CA ARG A 101 22.90 -25.16 16.83
C ARG A 101 23.96 -24.38 17.60
N VAL A 102 23.52 -23.50 18.49
CA VAL A 102 24.27 -23.09 19.68
C VAL A 102 24.34 -24.26 20.66
#